data_AF-A0A941ZUH9-F1
#
_entry.id   AF-A0A941ZUH9-F1
#
_cell.length_a   1.000
_cell.length_b   1.000
_cell.length_c   1.000
_cell.angle_alpha   90.00
_cell.angle_beta   90.00
_cell.angle_gamma   90.00
#
_symmetry.space_group_name_H-M   'P 1'
#
loop_
_entity.id
_entity.type
_entity.pdbx_description
1 polymer ?
#
loop_
_entity_poly.entity_id
_entity_poly.type
_entity_poly.pdbx_seq_one_letter_code
_entity_poly.pdbx_strand_id
1 'polypeptide(L)'
;MKNNTLKQFHRGFSFLITIAAVLLVLKLLNWLPSVLEHEGLRKYRSVDDVRAVLKIPRVYIPAYFPEHIQWPPAEIFAQRKPFPMIMMHFTHRDSKSFALSLFQVDSRASFELPYKTDILYVRKESPVQIRGRSGTLVIAVCSGRERCNRISWEEGMYRLTLIADDTPEQMIKMAESVY
;
A
#
# COMPACT_ATOMS: atom_id res chain seq x y z
N MET A 1 -40.93 -10.16 -60.76
CA MET A 1 -39.96 -10.83 -59.86
C MET A 1 -38.79 -9.90 -59.47
N LYS A 2 -39.02 -8.77 -58.78
CA LYS A 2 -37.94 -7.81 -58.42
C LYS A 2 -37.81 -7.51 -56.91
N ASN A 3 -38.73 -7.98 -56.06
CA ASN A 3 -38.77 -7.65 -54.63
C ASN A 3 -38.00 -8.61 -53.71
N ASN A 4 -37.49 -9.74 -54.22
CA ASN A 4 -36.77 -10.72 -53.38
C ASN A 4 -35.29 -10.40 -53.19
N THR A 5 -34.63 -9.76 -54.16
CA THR A 5 -33.20 -9.41 -54.08
C THR A 5 -32.94 -8.28 -53.09
N LEU A 6 -33.84 -7.28 -53.01
CA LEU A 6 -33.72 -6.17 -52.07
C LEU A 6 -33.85 -6.63 -50.60
N LYS A 7 -34.78 -7.56 -50.32
CA LYS A 7 -34.96 -8.15 -48.97
C LYS A 7 -33.78 -9.04 -48.59
N GLN A 8 -33.19 -9.75 -49.54
CA GLN A 8 -32.02 -10.60 -49.32
C GLN A 8 -30.76 -9.76 -49.04
N PHE A 9 -30.60 -8.63 -49.73
CA PHE A 9 -29.52 -7.66 -49.47
C PHE A 9 -29.68 -6.99 -48.10
N HIS A 10 -30.90 -6.61 -47.72
CA HIS A 10 -31.20 -6.04 -46.40
C HIS A 10 -30.91 -7.02 -45.25
N ARG A 11 -31.17 -8.32 -45.45
CA ARG A 11 -30.86 -9.37 -44.48
C ARG A 11 -29.37 -9.60 -44.33
N GLY A 12 -28.61 -9.62 -45.44
CA GLY A 12 -27.15 -9.73 -45.41
C GLY A 12 -26.50 -8.52 -44.74
N PHE A 13 -26.98 -7.30 -45.03
CA PHE A 13 -26.50 -6.07 -44.41
C PHE A 13 -26.80 -6.00 -42.91
N SER A 14 -28.01 -6.41 -42.50
CA SER A 14 -28.38 -6.50 -41.08
C SER A 14 -27.51 -7.50 -40.31
N PHE A 15 -27.18 -8.65 -40.92
CA PHE A 15 -26.28 -9.63 -40.32
C PHE A 15 -24.87 -9.06 -40.11
N LEU A 16 -24.32 -8.36 -41.10
CA LEU A 16 -23.01 -7.69 -40.99
C LEU A 16 -22.99 -6.61 -39.91
N ILE A 17 -24.05 -5.80 -39.81
CA ILE A 17 -24.18 -4.80 -38.73
C ILE A 17 -24.21 -5.48 -37.37
N THR A 18 -24.96 -6.58 -37.24
CA THR A 18 -25.09 -7.30 -35.97
C THR A 18 -23.73 -7.87 -35.55
N ILE A 19 -22.98 -8.46 -36.48
CA ILE A 19 -21.61 -8.92 -36.21
C ILE A 19 -20.69 -7.76 -35.82
N ALA A 20 -20.74 -6.63 -36.53
CA ALA A 20 -19.91 -5.47 -36.21
C ALA A 20 -20.24 -4.90 -34.82
N ALA A 21 -21.52 -4.82 -34.45
CA ALA A 21 -21.96 -4.40 -33.13
C ALA A 21 -21.47 -5.36 -32.03
N VAL A 22 -21.59 -6.66 -32.25
CA VAL A 22 -21.11 -7.70 -31.33
C VAL A 22 -19.59 -7.61 -31.16
N LEU A 23 -18.83 -7.45 -32.25
CA LEU A 23 -17.37 -7.27 -32.20
C LEU A 23 -16.97 -6.00 -31.46
N LEU A 24 -17.71 -4.90 -31.63
CA LEU A 24 -17.47 -3.64 -30.93
C LEU A 24 -17.71 -3.78 -29.43
N VAL A 25 -18.80 -4.45 -29.03
CA VAL A 25 -19.10 -4.75 -27.62
C VAL A 25 -18.05 -5.69 -27.03
N LEU A 26 -17.65 -6.74 -27.74
CA LEU A 26 -16.57 -7.64 -27.31
C LEU A 26 -15.24 -6.89 -27.13
N LYS A 27 -14.91 -5.97 -28.05
CA LYS A 27 -13.69 -5.16 -27.93
C LYS A 27 -13.74 -4.21 -26.73
N LEU A 28 -14.90 -3.62 -26.44
CA LEU A 28 -15.11 -2.78 -25.25
C LEU A 28 -15.02 -3.60 -23.96
N LEU A 29 -15.65 -4.77 -23.92
CA LEU A 29 -15.61 -5.68 -22.77
C LEU A 29 -14.21 -6.26 -22.54
N ASN A 30 -13.41 -6.47 -23.61
CA ASN A 30 -12.03 -6.93 -23.49
C ASN A 30 -11.06 -5.79 -23.10
N TRP A 31 -11.39 -4.54 -23.41
CA TRP A 31 -10.63 -3.38 -22.96
C TRP A 31 -10.88 -3.03 -21.49
N LEU A 32 -12.11 -3.24 -21.00
CA LEU A 32 -12.51 -2.96 -19.62
C LEU A 32 -11.60 -3.60 -18.54
N PRO A 33 -11.24 -4.90 -18.59
CA PRO A 33 -10.37 -5.51 -17.59
C PRO A 33 -8.94 -4.96 -17.62
N SER A 34 -8.44 -4.46 -18.76
CA SER A 34 -7.11 -3.84 -18.84
C SER A 34 -7.04 -2.44 -18.21
N VAL A 35 -8.18 -1.73 -18.18
CA VAL A 35 -8.33 -0.46 -17.45
C VAL A 35 -8.62 -0.73 -15.96
N LEU A 36 -9.22 -1.88 -15.66
CA LEU A 36 -9.50 -2.38 -14.31
C LEU A 36 -8.40 -3.30 -13.76
N GLU A 37 -7.25 -3.44 -14.43
CA GLU A 37 -6.11 -4.18 -13.88
C GLU A 37 -5.43 -3.26 -12.86
N HIS A 38 -6.05 -3.19 -11.69
CA HIS A 38 -5.71 -2.26 -10.63
C HIS A 38 -4.21 -2.36 -10.31
N GLU A 39 -3.48 -1.27 -10.52
CA GLU A 39 -2.19 -0.97 -9.88
C GLU A 39 -2.37 -0.76 -8.35
N GLY A 40 -3.28 -1.54 -7.73
CA GLY A 40 -3.57 -1.51 -6.31
C GLY A 40 -2.50 -2.22 -5.49
N LEU A 41 -2.82 -2.49 -4.23
CA LEU A 41 -1.89 -3.08 -3.27
C LEU A 41 -1.45 -4.48 -3.71
N ARG A 42 -0.15 -4.67 -3.98
CA ARG A 42 0.44 -5.95 -4.39
C ARG A 42 1.52 -6.38 -3.39
N LYS A 43 1.68 -7.68 -3.20
CA LYS A 43 2.75 -8.26 -2.38
C LYS A 43 4.04 -8.38 -3.21
N TYR A 44 5.17 -8.01 -2.61
CA TYR A 44 6.51 -8.07 -3.20
C TYR A 44 7.41 -8.97 -2.35
N ARG A 45 8.45 -9.55 -2.98
CA ARG A 45 9.38 -10.46 -2.29
C ARG A 45 10.55 -9.72 -1.65
N SER A 46 10.93 -8.58 -2.22
CA SER A 46 12.04 -7.77 -1.73
C SER A 46 11.78 -6.28 -1.89
N VAL A 47 12.54 -5.47 -1.14
CA VAL A 47 12.57 -4.01 -1.29
C VAL A 47 13.06 -3.62 -2.69
N ASP A 48 14.01 -4.37 -3.25
CA ASP A 48 14.55 -4.09 -4.58
C ASP A 48 13.52 -4.35 -5.68
N ASP A 49 12.66 -5.37 -5.51
CA ASP A 49 11.52 -5.60 -6.41
C ASP A 49 10.57 -4.41 -6.41
N VAL A 50 10.26 -3.85 -5.23
CA VAL A 50 9.41 -2.66 -5.10
C VAL A 50 10.01 -1.48 -5.86
N ARG A 51 11.32 -1.24 -5.69
CA ARG A 51 12.03 -0.15 -6.40
C ARG A 51 11.99 -0.35 -7.91
N ALA A 52 12.28 -1.56 -8.37
CA ALA A 52 12.34 -1.90 -9.79
C ALA A 52 10.97 -1.80 -10.48
N VAL A 53 9.92 -2.35 -9.86
CA VAL A 53 8.59 -2.44 -10.47
C VAL A 53 7.84 -1.11 -10.38
N LEU A 54 7.80 -0.48 -9.20
CA LEU A 54 6.99 0.71 -8.99
C LEU A 54 7.71 2.01 -9.40
N LYS A 55 9.02 1.96 -9.65
CA LYS A 55 9.89 3.12 -9.93
C LYS A 55 9.72 4.21 -8.87
N ILE A 56 9.58 3.81 -7.61
CA ILE A 56 9.52 4.72 -6.47
C ILE A 56 10.95 5.20 -6.21
N PRO A 57 11.22 6.52 -6.25
CA PRO A 57 12.59 7.05 -6.25
C PRO A 57 13.34 6.77 -4.95
N ARG A 58 12.62 6.69 -3.82
CA ARG A 58 13.19 6.42 -2.50
C ARG A 58 12.27 5.50 -1.70
N VAL A 59 12.85 4.46 -1.13
CA VAL A 59 12.20 3.56 -0.19
C VAL A 59 12.93 3.71 1.14
N TYR A 60 12.24 4.31 2.10
CA TYR A 60 12.81 4.66 3.41
C TYR A 60 12.84 3.44 4.32
N ILE A 61 14.00 3.15 4.91
CA ILE A 61 14.17 1.97 5.78
C ILE A 61 15.05 2.36 6.98
N PRO A 62 14.72 1.92 8.21
CA PRO A 62 15.60 2.07 9.37
C PRO A 62 16.98 1.43 9.13
N ALA A 63 18.06 2.13 9.45
CA ALA A 63 19.40 1.55 9.52
C ALA A 63 19.55 0.63 10.75
N TYR A 64 18.76 0.90 11.79
CA TYR A 64 18.80 0.20 13.06
C TYR A 64 17.49 -0.57 13.26
N PHE A 65 17.64 -1.87 13.54
CA PHE A 65 16.58 -2.74 14.04
C PHE A 65 17.04 -3.33 15.38
N PRO A 66 16.21 -3.28 16.44
CA PRO A 66 16.47 -4.01 17.67
C PRO A 66 16.71 -5.50 17.41
N GLU A 67 17.50 -6.16 18.26
CA GLU A 67 17.93 -7.57 18.06
C GLU A 67 16.76 -8.56 17.91
N HIS A 68 15.66 -8.28 18.60
CA HIS A 68 14.45 -9.09 18.59
C HIS A 68 13.64 -8.96 17.29
N ILE A 69 13.87 -7.93 16.47
CA ILE A 69 13.19 -7.77 15.17
C ILE A 69 13.97 -8.50 14.08
N GLN A 70 13.27 -9.32 13.30
CA GLN A 70 13.86 -10.05 12.19
C GLN A 70 13.93 -9.19 10.93
N TRP A 71 15.13 -9.04 10.39
CA TRP A 71 15.38 -8.54 9.03
C TRP A 71 15.73 -9.73 8.11
N PRO A 72 15.24 -9.81 6.86
CA PRO A 72 14.38 -8.85 6.14
C PRO A 72 12.91 -8.84 6.60
N PRO A 73 12.07 -7.90 6.13
CA PRO A 73 10.64 -7.92 6.41
C PRO A 73 10.00 -9.24 5.94
N ALA A 74 9.07 -9.76 6.73
CA ALA A 74 8.31 -10.97 6.41
C ALA A 74 7.36 -10.75 5.23
N GLU A 75 6.79 -9.55 5.13
CA GLU A 75 5.88 -9.17 4.05
C GLU A 75 6.13 -7.73 3.61
N ILE A 76 6.03 -7.51 2.30
CA ILE A 76 6.09 -6.18 1.70
C ILE A 76 4.87 -6.03 0.80
N PHE A 77 4.07 -5.01 1.04
CA PHE A 77 2.97 -4.62 0.19
C PHE A 77 3.21 -3.22 -0.36
N ALA A 78 2.99 -3.02 -1.65
CA ALA A 78 3.15 -1.70 -2.24
C ALA A 78 2.18 -1.45 -3.40
N GLN A 79 1.92 -0.17 -3.65
CA GLN A 79 1.12 0.31 -4.76
C GLN A 79 1.70 1.63 -5.28
N ARG A 80 1.39 1.96 -6.54
CA ARG A 80 1.71 3.25 -7.14
C ARG A 80 0.48 4.12 -7.37
N LYS A 81 -0.67 3.51 -7.64
CA LYS A 81 -1.96 4.20 -7.81
C LYS A 81 -2.96 3.69 -6.77
N PRO A 82 -3.89 4.54 -6.31
CA PRO A 82 -4.05 5.96 -6.65
C PRO A 82 -2.96 6.89 -6.11
N PHE A 83 -2.13 6.40 -5.18
CA PHE A 83 -0.95 7.10 -4.67
C PHE A 83 0.15 6.10 -4.31
N PRO A 84 1.43 6.51 -4.30
CA PRO A 84 2.53 5.69 -3.82
C PRO A 84 2.34 5.30 -2.36
N MET A 85 2.39 4.01 -2.08
CA MET A 85 2.39 3.47 -0.72
C MET A 85 3.27 2.22 -0.67
N ILE A 86 4.04 2.10 0.41
CA ILE A 86 4.78 0.90 0.78
C ILE A 86 4.45 0.58 2.24
N MET A 87 4.21 -0.69 2.50
CA MET A 87 3.98 -1.27 3.81
C MET A 87 4.93 -2.45 3.96
N MET A 88 5.69 -2.46 5.05
CA MET A 88 6.59 -3.55 5.39
C MET A 88 6.25 -4.07 6.78
N HIS A 89 6.05 -5.38 6.90
CA HIS A 89 5.80 -6.06 8.16
C HIS A 89 7.02 -6.87 8.57
N PHE A 90 7.40 -6.74 9.83
CA PHE A 90 8.50 -7.43 10.46
C PHE A 90 7.96 -8.25 11.63
N THR A 91 8.56 -9.41 11.83
CA THR A 91 8.23 -10.30 12.94
C THR A 91 9.34 -10.31 13.97
N HIS A 92 9.04 -10.84 15.15
CA HIS A 92 10.07 -11.18 16.11
C HIS A 92 11.02 -12.24 15.53
N ARG A 93 12.25 -12.30 16.03
CA ARG A 93 13.25 -13.31 15.64
C ARG A 93 12.90 -14.68 16.22
N ASP A 94 12.42 -14.70 17.46
CA ASP A 94 12.14 -15.92 18.21
C ASP A 94 10.72 -16.46 17.97
N SER A 95 9.85 -15.64 17.37
CA SER A 95 8.46 -15.99 17.07
C SER A 95 7.99 -15.32 15.78
N LYS A 96 7.05 -15.95 15.08
CA LYS A 96 6.39 -15.33 13.91
C LYS A 96 5.34 -14.27 14.28
N SER A 97 5.39 -13.76 15.51
CA SER A 97 4.48 -12.71 15.98
C SER A 97 4.88 -11.35 15.43
N PHE A 98 3.91 -10.45 15.39
CA PHE A 98 4.10 -9.06 14.98
C PHE A 98 5.16 -8.37 15.83
N ALA A 99 6.09 -7.64 15.20
CA ALA A 99 7.06 -6.79 15.89
C ALA A 99 6.99 -5.34 15.41
N LEU A 100 6.98 -5.12 14.09
CA LEU A 100 7.00 -3.77 13.51
C LEU A 100 6.26 -3.74 12.17
N SER A 101 5.53 -2.65 11.95
CA SER A 101 5.04 -2.23 10.64
C SER A 101 5.65 -0.88 10.28
N LEU A 102 6.26 -0.78 9.12
CA LEU A 102 6.69 0.47 8.51
C LEU A 102 5.74 0.81 7.37
N PHE A 103 5.20 2.02 7.39
CA PHE A 103 4.40 2.59 6.31
C PHE A 103 5.10 3.81 5.75
N GLN A 104 5.19 3.85 4.43
CA GLN A 104 5.60 5.00 3.65
C GLN A 104 4.45 5.31 2.69
N VAL A 105 3.82 6.47 2.86
CA VAL A 105 2.64 6.89 2.07
C VAL A 105 2.90 8.27 1.51
N ASP A 106 2.42 8.60 0.32
CA ASP A 106 2.41 10.00 -0.16
C ASP A 106 1.75 10.92 0.89
N SER A 107 2.43 11.99 1.30
CA SER A 107 1.97 12.85 2.39
C SER A 107 0.66 13.59 2.06
N ARG A 108 0.35 13.75 0.77
CA ARG A 108 -0.88 14.39 0.28
C ARG A 108 -2.02 13.40 0.05
N ALA A 109 -1.77 12.10 0.18
CA ALA A 109 -2.83 11.10 0.07
C ALA A 109 -3.79 11.21 1.27
N SER A 110 -5.09 11.14 0.98
CA SER A 110 -6.13 10.93 1.99
C SER A 110 -6.15 9.45 2.38
N PHE A 111 -5.07 9.01 3.02
CA PHE A 111 -4.91 7.66 3.54
C PHE A 111 -4.77 7.74 5.04
N GLU A 112 -5.77 7.21 5.73
CA GLU A 112 -5.66 6.90 7.15
C GLU A 112 -5.28 5.43 7.28
N LEU A 113 -4.21 5.17 8.03
CA LEU A 113 -3.88 3.81 8.41
C LEU A 113 -5.09 3.20 9.13
N PRO A 114 -5.47 1.93 8.84
CA PRO A 114 -6.52 1.23 9.58
C PRO A 114 -6.17 0.96 11.06
N TYR A 115 -5.15 1.65 11.59
CA TYR A 115 -4.70 1.72 12.97
C TYR A 115 -5.84 1.84 14.01
N LYS A 116 -7.03 2.31 13.63
CA LYS A 116 -8.18 2.43 14.54
C LYS A 116 -8.84 1.09 14.92
N THR A 117 -8.75 0.04 14.11
CA THR A 117 -9.55 -1.18 14.37
C THR A 117 -8.99 -2.10 15.45
N ASP A 118 -7.71 -1.99 15.78
CA ASP A 118 -7.04 -2.88 16.76
C ASP A 118 -6.58 -2.18 18.04
N ILE A 119 -6.76 -0.86 18.18
CA ILE A 119 -6.38 -0.15 19.41
C ILE A 119 -7.49 -0.27 20.45
N LEU A 120 -7.12 -0.75 21.64
CA LEU A 120 -8.00 -0.72 22.80
C LEU A 120 -8.11 0.70 23.36
N TYR A 121 -6.98 1.37 23.59
CA TYR A 121 -6.95 2.77 24.00
C TYR A 121 -5.58 3.43 23.77
N VAL A 122 -5.60 4.76 23.61
CA VAL A 122 -4.40 5.61 23.55
C VAL A 122 -4.09 6.12 24.96
N ARG A 123 -2.87 5.90 25.43
CA ARG A 123 -2.39 6.39 26.74
C ARG A 123 -1.92 7.82 26.66
N LYS A 124 -1.18 8.14 25.60
CA LYS A 124 -0.54 9.45 25.43
C LYS A 124 -0.27 9.70 23.96
N GLU A 125 -0.46 10.94 23.56
CA GLU A 125 0.01 11.47 22.28
C GLU A 125 0.88 12.68 22.58
N SER A 126 2.07 12.73 21.99
CA SER A 126 3.01 13.83 22.23
C SER A 126 3.82 14.16 20.99
N PRO A 127 4.08 15.45 20.73
CA PRO A 127 5.02 15.85 19.70
C PRO A 127 6.45 15.40 20.08
N VAL A 128 7.23 14.99 19.09
CA VAL A 128 8.63 14.56 19.23
C VAL A 128 9.47 15.12 18.10
N GLN A 129 10.79 15.17 18.30
CA GLN A 129 11.75 15.55 17.26
C GLN A 129 12.50 14.29 16.80
N ILE A 130 12.57 14.07 15.49
CA ILE A 130 13.21 12.92 14.86
C ILE A 130 14.33 13.44 13.96
N ARG A 131 15.55 13.57 14.49
CA ARG A 131 16.66 14.27 13.81
C ARG A 131 16.27 15.67 13.29
N GLY A 132 15.59 16.46 14.12
CA GLY A 132 15.15 17.82 13.77
C GLY A 132 13.89 17.89 12.89
N ARG A 133 13.27 16.76 12.57
CA ARG A 133 11.95 16.69 11.92
C ARG A 133 10.88 16.58 12.99
N SER A 134 9.82 17.39 12.88
CA SER A 134 8.66 17.28 13.76
C SER A 134 7.89 15.99 13.47
N GLY A 135 7.62 15.22 14.51
CA GLY A 135 6.82 14.02 14.45
C GLY A 135 5.85 13.91 15.63
N THR A 136 5.01 12.90 15.57
CA THR A 136 4.04 12.58 16.61
C THR A 136 4.27 11.17 17.10
N LEU A 137 4.46 11.03 18.42
CA LEU A 137 4.54 9.76 19.11
C LEU A 137 3.21 9.49 19.81
N VAL A 138 2.61 8.34 19.54
CA VAL A 138 1.41 7.83 20.19
C VAL A 138 1.76 6.56 20.94
N ILE A 139 1.52 6.56 22.24
CA ILE A 139 1.65 5.40 23.11
C ILE A 139 0.27 4.77 23.25
N ALA A 140 0.11 3.55 22.75
CA ALA A 140 -1.18 2.87 22.69
C ALA A 140 -1.06 1.39 23.08
N VAL A 141 -2.21 0.81 23.45
CA VAL A 141 -2.37 -0.61 23.74
C VAL A 141 -3.36 -1.19 22.74
N CYS A 142 -3.00 -2.30 22.10
CA CYS A 142 -3.82 -2.96 21.10
C CYS A 142 -4.55 -4.19 21.65
N SER A 143 -5.44 -4.76 20.83
CA SER A 143 -6.11 -6.02 21.07
C SER A 143 -5.06 -7.10 21.43
N GLY A 144 -5.35 -7.91 22.46
CA GLY A 144 -4.36 -8.81 23.05
C GLY A 144 -3.51 -8.21 24.19
N ARG A 145 -3.72 -6.92 24.56
CA ARG A 145 -2.98 -6.18 25.62
C ARG A 145 -1.49 -5.96 25.29
N GLU A 146 -1.11 -6.13 24.04
CA GLU A 146 0.23 -5.85 23.57
C GLU A 146 0.40 -4.34 23.32
N ARG A 147 1.65 -3.88 23.40
CA ARG A 147 1.97 -2.49 23.05
C ARG A 147 1.77 -2.33 21.54
N CYS A 148 1.31 -1.17 21.12
CA CYS A 148 1.30 -0.81 19.71
C CYS A 148 1.60 0.68 19.59
N ASN A 149 2.82 1.02 20.00
CA ASN A 149 3.28 2.39 19.94
C ASN A 149 3.44 2.79 18.47
N ARG A 150 3.16 4.06 18.17
CA ARG A 150 3.24 4.60 16.83
C ARG A 150 4.07 5.88 16.83
N ILE A 151 4.98 6.01 15.87
CA ILE A 151 5.66 7.27 15.59
C ILE A 151 5.49 7.62 14.12
N SER A 152 5.07 8.85 13.84
CA SER A 152 4.78 9.33 12.49
C SER A 152 5.45 10.68 12.24
N TRP A 153 6.00 10.89 11.05
CA TRP A 153 6.58 12.16 10.62
C TRP A 153 6.54 12.30 9.11
N GLU A 154 6.86 13.48 8.60
CA GLU A 154 6.99 13.73 7.16
C GLU A 154 8.45 13.75 6.73
N GLU A 155 8.74 13.07 5.63
CA GLU A 155 10.05 12.96 5.01
C GLU A 155 9.94 13.22 3.50
N GLY A 156 10.29 14.43 3.07
CA GLY A 156 10.10 14.89 1.71
C GLY A 156 8.62 14.84 1.29
N MET A 157 8.29 14.02 0.30
CA MET A 157 6.92 13.85 -0.21
C MET A 157 6.15 12.71 0.45
N TYR A 158 6.71 12.10 1.49
CA TYR A 158 6.11 10.94 2.15
C TYR A 158 5.81 11.22 3.61
N ARG A 159 4.70 10.69 4.09
CA ARG A 159 4.45 10.46 5.51
C ARG A 159 4.99 9.07 5.86
N LEU A 160 5.90 9.03 6.81
CA LEU A 160 6.44 7.80 7.37
C LEU A 160 5.72 7.49 8.67
N THR A 161 5.46 6.22 8.93
CA THR A 161 4.86 5.77 10.18
C THR A 161 5.43 4.41 10.56
N LEU A 162 5.97 4.33 11.77
CA LEU A 162 6.31 3.06 12.41
C LEU A 162 5.22 2.73 13.43
N ILE A 163 4.78 1.48 13.45
CA ILE A 163 3.92 0.92 14.50
C ILE A 163 4.63 -0.33 15.03
N ALA A 164 4.92 -0.40 16.32
CA ALA A 164 5.62 -1.54 16.91
C ALA A 164 5.11 -1.86 18.32
N ASP A 165 5.39 -3.08 18.78
CA ASP A 165 5.18 -3.50 20.16
C ASP A 165 6.34 -3.14 21.12
N ASP A 166 7.25 -2.29 20.64
CA ASP A 166 8.45 -1.87 21.35
C ASP A 166 8.23 -0.60 22.21
N THR A 167 9.24 -0.21 22.99
CA THR A 167 9.19 0.98 23.86
C THR A 167 9.28 2.29 23.07
N PRO A 168 8.77 3.42 23.61
CA PRO A 168 8.93 4.73 22.99
C PRO A 168 10.38 5.09 22.62
N GLU A 169 11.34 4.70 23.45
CA GLU A 169 12.76 4.98 23.23
C GLU A 169 13.29 4.23 22.01
N GLN A 170 12.91 2.96 21.83
CA GLN A 170 13.27 2.18 20.65
C GLN A 170 12.58 2.70 19.40
N MET A 171 11.31 3.13 19.51
CA MET A 171 10.58 3.76 18.41
C MET A 171 11.30 5.00 17.88
N ILE A 172 11.80 5.86 18.79
CA ILE A 172 12.59 7.05 18.41
C ILE A 172 13.90 6.63 17.75
N LYS A 173 14.66 5.70 18.33
CA LYS A 173 15.92 5.22 17.74
C LYS A 173 15.74 4.66 16.33
N MET A 174 14.70 3.83 16.12
CA MET A 174 14.35 3.32 14.80
C MET A 174 14.02 4.46 13.83
N ALA A 175 13.15 5.39 14.23
CA ALA A 175 12.74 6.52 13.39
C ALA A 175 13.91 7.44 13.01
N GLU A 176 14.81 7.72 13.95
CA GLU A 176 16.02 8.51 13.69
C GLU A 176 16.98 7.81 12.73
N SER A 177 16.99 6.48 12.72
CA SER A 177 17.85 5.70 11.82
C SER A 177 17.32 5.58 10.40
N VAL A 178 16.13 6.11 10.08
CA VAL A 178 15.54 6.02 8.74
C VAL A 178 16.22 6.97 7.75
N TYR A 179 16.52 6.45 6.56
CA TYR A 179 17.10 7.16 5.41
C TYR A 179 16.53 6.64 4.08
#